data_AF-A0A8H7C424-F1
#
_entry.id   AF-A0A8H7C424-F1
#
_cell.length_a   1.000
_cell.length_b   1.000
_cell.length_c   1.000
_cell.angle_alpha   90.00
_cell.angle_beta   90.00
_cell.angle_gamma   90.00
#
_symmetry.space_group_name_H-M   'P 1'
#
loop_
_entity.id
_entity.type
_entity.pdbx_description
1 polymer ?
#
loop_
_entity_poly.entity_id
_entity_poly.type
_entity_poly.pdbx_seq_one_letter_code
_entity_poly.pdbx_strand_id
1 'polypeptide(L)'
;MDVAGCNTSHDWLTNLITGIVITGLFISYAPQHYRIIASRSSEGLSPLFLLLGSTSSAAGMWNMITLQWSVARCCHVVSWGRCVEMTAGVFQVSVQWFCFTLIFVLYMKFYPEHRKYVQLDLEASDDARTSLMRIKTPVKSSEWRTSLLCAWVTLGHFIFSGVTTLYLMLTAVPTPAPEVPLPAPVQSWATFLGVTSAILAAIQYAPQLVHTYKHKVVGALSIPMMCMQSPGAVLMILGIALRPGTNWTSWFTFLVAGVMQATLLVMCIAWKFRQRRLGIDDFGNPVVSPSMAEPADSGGIVVEVSSDAVVEDERTPLVRK
;
A
#
# COMPACT_ATOMS: atom_id res chain seq x y z
N MET A 1 2.44 -1.96 46.11
CA MET A 1 2.38 -1.31 44.79
C MET A 1 1.39 -2.11 43.99
N ASP A 2 0.18 -1.58 43.88
CA ASP A 2 -1.05 -2.36 43.97
C ASP A 2 -1.44 -3.08 42.69
N VAL A 3 -1.91 -4.31 42.90
CA VAL A 3 -2.48 -5.27 41.93
C VAL A 3 -3.89 -4.84 41.46
N ALA A 4 -4.36 -3.66 41.88
CA ALA A 4 -5.69 -3.15 41.61
C ALA A 4 -5.77 -2.48 40.22
N GLY A 5 -5.80 -3.27 39.15
CA GLY A 5 -6.09 -2.73 37.81
C GLY A 5 -5.81 -3.63 36.62
N CYS A 6 -5.02 -4.70 36.77
CA CYS A 6 -4.71 -5.58 35.65
C CYS A 6 -5.74 -6.70 35.53
N ASN A 7 -6.56 -6.67 34.48
CA ASN A 7 -7.57 -7.71 34.23
C ASN A 7 -6.90 -9.06 33.87
N THR A 8 -7.15 -10.08 34.69
CA THR A 8 -6.62 -11.44 34.52
C THR A 8 -7.53 -12.37 33.71
N SER A 9 -8.71 -11.93 33.25
CA SER A 9 -9.69 -12.78 32.55
C SER A 9 -9.33 -13.09 31.09
N HIS A 10 -9.35 -14.37 30.70
CA HIS A 10 -9.11 -14.77 29.31
C HIS A 10 -10.20 -14.27 28.36
N ASP A 11 -9.79 -13.53 27.33
CA ASP A 11 -10.66 -13.10 26.24
C ASP A 11 -10.40 -13.97 25.00
N TRP A 12 -10.97 -15.16 25.02
CA TRP A 12 -10.79 -16.17 23.98
C TRP A 12 -11.31 -15.71 22.61
N LEU A 13 -12.39 -14.92 22.59
CA LEU A 13 -13.00 -14.44 21.35
C LEU A 13 -12.08 -13.44 20.64
N THR A 14 -11.62 -12.42 21.36
CA THR A 14 -10.72 -11.40 20.79
C THR A 14 -9.38 -12.01 20.38
N ASN A 15 -8.87 -12.97 21.14
CA ASN A 15 -7.65 -13.71 20.78
C ASN A 15 -7.82 -14.57 19.53
N LEU A 16 -8.97 -15.25 19.39
CA LEU A 16 -9.29 -16.03 18.19
C LEU A 16 -9.37 -15.13 16.96
N ILE A 17 -10.09 -14.01 17.05
CA ILE A 17 -10.20 -13.01 15.97
C ILE A 17 -8.80 -12.54 15.56
N THR A 18 -7.95 -12.20 16.53
CA THR A 18 -6.59 -11.74 16.24
C THR A 18 -5.71 -12.81 15.61
N GLY A 19 -5.81 -14.06 16.05
CA GLY A 19 -5.10 -15.17 15.42
C GLY A 19 -5.49 -15.35 13.95
N ILE A 20 -6.80 -15.28 13.64
CA ILE A 20 -7.31 -15.33 12.27
C ILE A 20 -6.78 -14.16 11.44
N VAL A 21 -6.84 -12.95 11.97
CA VAL A 21 -6.37 -11.73 11.28
C VAL A 21 -4.88 -11.79 10.99
N ILE A 22 -4.04 -12.17 11.96
CA ILE A 22 -2.58 -12.29 11.77
C ILE A 22 -2.27 -13.34 10.70
N THR A 23 -2.92 -14.49 10.75
CA THR A 23 -2.75 -15.55 9.75
C THR A 23 -3.15 -15.04 8.35
N GLY A 24 -4.30 -14.38 8.25
CA GLY A 24 -4.80 -13.77 7.02
C GLY A 24 -3.86 -12.68 6.47
N LEU A 25 -3.22 -11.89 7.33
CA LEU A 25 -2.20 -10.90 6.93
C LEU A 25 -1.01 -11.59 6.25
N PHE A 26 -0.42 -12.62 6.86
CA PHE A 26 0.70 -13.33 6.23
C PHE A 26 0.31 -13.94 4.88
N ILE A 27 -0.84 -14.61 4.81
CA ILE A 27 -1.35 -15.20 3.56
C ILE A 27 -1.56 -14.12 2.49
N SER A 28 -2.06 -12.94 2.87
CA SER A 28 -2.37 -11.86 1.93
C SER A 28 -1.12 -11.14 1.40
N TYR A 29 -0.10 -10.96 2.25
CA TYR A 29 1.12 -10.24 1.89
C TYR A 29 2.17 -11.13 1.20
N ALA A 30 2.22 -12.43 1.53
CA ALA A 30 3.22 -13.36 1.00
C ALA A 30 3.29 -13.40 -0.53
N PRO A 31 2.19 -13.43 -1.30
CA PRO A 31 2.26 -13.43 -2.77
C PRO A 31 2.95 -12.18 -3.33
N GLN A 32 2.70 -11.01 -2.73
CA GLN A 32 3.31 -9.76 -3.16
C GLN A 32 4.80 -9.73 -2.84
N HIS A 33 5.20 -10.16 -1.64
CA HIS A 33 6.61 -10.27 -1.27
C HIS A 33 7.34 -11.26 -2.18
N TYR A 34 6.75 -12.44 -2.41
CA TYR A 34 7.28 -13.45 -3.30
C TYR A 34 7.45 -12.93 -4.72
N ARG A 35 6.43 -12.25 -5.28
CA ARG A 35 6.49 -11.70 -6.64
C ARG A 35 7.68 -10.77 -6.83
N ILE A 36 7.93 -9.84 -5.91
CA ILE A 36 9.05 -8.89 -6.01
C ILE A 36 10.40 -9.60 -5.90
N ILE A 37 10.51 -10.58 -4.99
CA ILE A 37 11.75 -11.34 -4.78
C ILE A 37 12.06 -12.24 -5.99
N ALA A 38 11.04 -12.94 -6.50
CA ALA A 38 11.17 -13.85 -7.63
C ALA A 38 11.40 -13.11 -8.95
N SER A 39 10.71 -11.99 -9.19
CA SER A 39 10.92 -11.17 -10.39
C SER A 39 12.23 -10.38 -10.35
N ARG A 40 12.84 -10.22 -9.17
CA ARG A 40 13.99 -9.32 -8.93
C ARG A 40 13.73 -7.90 -9.44
N SER A 41 12.46 -7.48 -9.49
CA SER A 41 12.03 -6.21 -10.06
C SER A 41 10.85 -5.64 -9.30
N SER A 42 10.91 -4.33 -9.05
CA SER A 42 9.84 -3.57 -8.41
C SER A 42 9.01 -2.73 -9.40
N GLU A 43 9.03 -3.10 -10.70
CA GLU A 43 8.26 -2.40 -11.73
C GLU A 43 6.74 -2.44 -11.46
N GLY A 44 6.08 -1.31 -11.77
CA GLY A 44 4.64 -1.13 -11.55
C GLY A 44 4.25 -0.70 -10.13
N LEU A 45 5.20 -0.61 -9.19
CA LEU A 45 4.94 -0.07 -7.85
C LEU A 45 5.17 1.44 -7.80
N SER A 46 4.20 2.17 -7.22
CA SER A 46 4.28 3.62 -7.05
C SER A 46 4.98 4.00 -5.74
N PRO A 47 6.04 4.84 -5.76
CA PRO A 47 6.74 5.26 -4.55
C PRO A 47 5.86 6.11 -3.63
N LEU A 48 4.96 6.95 -4.18
CA LEU A 48 4.02 7.71 -3.37
C LEU A 48 3.01 6.82 -2.66
N PHE A 49 2.53 5.75 -3.31
CA PHE A 49 1.63 4.79 -2.66
C PHE A 49 2.32 4.10 -1.49
N LEU A 50 3.60 3.73 -1.65
CA LEU A 50 4.40 3.11 -0.60
C LEU A 50 4.71 4.08 0.55
N LEU A 51 4.98 5.35 0.24
CA LEU A 51 5.12 6.42 1.24
C LEU A 51 3.85 6.57 2.08
N LEU A 52 2.70 6.81 1.43
CA LEU A 52 1.42 7.03 2.11
C LEU A 52 1.01 5.82 2.96
N GLY A 53 1.15 4.61 2.43
CA GLY A 53 0.81 3.40 3.16
C GLY A 53 1.75 3.10 4.33
N SER A 54 3.06 3.29 4.16
CA SER A 54 4.03 3.04 5.23
C SER A 54 3.90 4.06 6.37
N THR A 55 3.70 5.34 6.04
CA THR A 55 3.46 6.40 7.03
C THR A 55 2.10 6.25 7.72
N SER A 56 1.03 5.94 6.98
CA SER A 56 -0.29 5.62 7.54
C SER A 56 -0.21 4.45 8.52
N SER A 57 0.29 3.28 8.07
CA SER A 57 0.39 2.10 8.93
C SER A 57 1.32 2.30 10.14
N ALA A 58 2.40 3.08 10.00
CA ALA A 58 3.26 3.46 11.12
C ALA A 58 2.51 4.33 12.13
N ALA A 59 1.74 5.33 11.67
CA ALA A 59 0.93 6.17 12.55
C ALA A 59 -0.14 5.34 13.28
N GLY A 60 -0.81 4.42 12.59
CA GLY A 60 -1.75 3.47 13.20
C GLY A 60 -1.11 2.56 14.24
N MET A 61 0.10 2.06 13.97
CA MET A 61 0.87 1.26 14.93
C MET A 61 1.24 2.07 16.18
N TRP A 62 1.78 3.28 16.01
CA TRP A 62 2.12 4.15 17.14
C TRP A 62 0.88 4.58 17.93
N ASN A 63 -0.27 4.82 17.28
CA ASN A 63 -1.54 5.06 17.96
C ASN A 63 -1.91 3.88 18.86
N MET A 64 -1.84 2.65 18.34
CA MET A 64 -2.16 1.43 19.08
C MET A 64 -1.23 1.26 20.30
N ILE A 65 0.09 1.45 20.11
CA ILE A 65 1.08 1.39 21.19
C ILE A 65 0.79 2.44 22.27
N THR A 66 0.47 3.67 21.86
CA THR A 66 0.17 4.79 22.76
C THR A 66 -1.04 4.49 23.64
N LEU A 67 -2.11 3.95 23.05
CA LEU A 67 -3.36 3.69 23.76
C LEU A 67 -3.29 2.44 24.65
N GLN A 68 -2.59 1.39 24.21
CA GLN A 68 -2.43 0.16 24.99
C GLN A 68 -1.24 0.19 25.96
N TRP A 69 -0.58 1.33 26.16
CA TRP A 69 0.59 1.43 27.04
C TRP A 69 0.29 1.08 28.51
N SER A 70 -0.86 1.51 29.04
CA SER A 70 -1.27 1.15 30.41
C SER A 70 -1.47 -0.36 30.56
N VAL A 71 -2.06 -1.00 29.54
CA VAL A 71 -2.24 -2.46 29.47
C VAL A 71 -0.89 -3.17 29.33
N ALA A 72 0.04 -2.65 28.54
CA ALA A 72 1.38 -3.22 28.37
C ALA A 72 2.20 -3.19 29.66
N ARG A 73 2.00 -2.19 30.53
CA ARG A 73 2.67 -2.15 31.86
C ARG A 73 2.24 -3.28 32.79
N CYS A 74 1.03 -3.83 32.60
CA CYS A 74 0.60 -5.03 33.33
C CYS A 74 1.44 -6.27 33.00
N CYS A 75 2.19 -6.28 31.90
CA CYS A 75 3.03 -7.42 31.51
C CYS A 75 4.14 -7.75 32.52
N HIS A 76 4.56 -6.79 33.36
CA HIS A 76 5.56 -7.07 34.40
C HIS A 76 4.99 -7.90 35.56
N VAL A 77 3.67 -7.93 35.74
CA VAL A 77 3.01 -8.59 36.87
C VAL A 77 2.22 -9.85 36.48
N VAL A 78 2.02 -10.10 35.19
CA VAL A 78 1.32 -11.29 34.67
C VAL A 78 2.29 -12.26 33.99
N SER A 79 1.86 -13.51 33.75
CA SER A 79 2.65 -14.48 33.00
C SER A 79 2.87 -14.04 31.55
N TRP A 80 3.94 -14.54 30.92
CA TRP A 80 4.28 -14.19 29.54
C TRP A 80 3.14 -14.45 28.53
N GLY A 81 2.51 -15.63 28.59
CA GLY A 81 1.40 -15.95 27.69
C GLY A 81 0.23 -14.99 27.86
N ARG A 82 -0.05 -14.58 29.11
CA ARG A 82 -1.10 -13.62 29.41
C ARG A 82 -0.78 -12.21 28.89
N CYS A 83 0.48 -11.78 29.00
CA CYS A 83 0.93 -10.52 28.41
C CYS A 83 0.70 -10.50 26.89
N VAL A 84 1.02 -11.61 26.20
CA VAL A 84 0.81 -11.73 24.75
C VAL A 84 -0.67 -11.59 24.41
N GLU A 85 -1.57 -12.25 25.13
CA GLU A 85 -3.03 -12.10 24.92
C GLU A 85 -3.49 -10.65 25.09
N MET A 86 -3.05 -10.00 26.18
CA MET A 86 -3.46 -8.62 26.52
C MET A 86 -2.95 -7.61 25.49
N THR A 87 -1.74 -7.81 24.95
CA THR A 87 -1.10 -6.95 23.96
C THR A 87 -1.27 -7.42 22.51
N ALA A 88 -2.11 -8.43 22.27
CA ALA A 88 -2.26 -9.04 20.95
C ALA A 88 -2.73 -8.03 19.88
N GLY A 89 -3.45 -6.97 20.26
CA GLY A 89 -3.81 -5.86 19.37
C GLY A 89 -2.59 -5.07 18.89
N VAL A 90 -1.65 -4.74 19.78
CA VAL A 90 -0.36 -4.13 19.41
C VAL A 90 0.38 -5.04 18.44
N PHE A 91 0.47 -6.34 18.74
CA PHE A 91 1.17 -7.29 17.88
C PHE A 91 0.54 -7.38 16.49
N GLN A 92 -0.79 -7.51 16.42
CA GLN A 92 -1.56 -7.57 15.17
C GLN A 92 -1.30 -6.36 14.26
N VAL A 93 -1.42 -5.14 14.79
CA VAL A 93 -1.19 -3.91 14.01
C VAL A 93 0.28 -3.76 13.62
N SER A 94 1.20 -4.14 14.51
CA SER A 94 2.65 -4.07 14.23
C SER A 94 3.07 -5.03 13.12
N VAL A 95 2.51 -6.25 13.09
CA VAL A 95 2.71 -7.20 11.99
C VAL A 95 2.21 -6.63 10.66
N GLN A 96 1.05 -5.99 10.64
CA GLN A 96 0.54 -5.34 9.44
C GLN A 96 1.49 -4.23 8.94
N TRP A 97 1.92 -3.33 9.82
CA TRP A 97 2.89 -2.29 9.49
C TRP A 97 4.20 -2.87 8.96
N PHE A 98 4.72 -3.90 9.62
CA PHE A 98 5.96 -4.56 9.23
C PHE A 98 5.83 -5.19 7.83
N CYS A 99 4.78 -5.96 7.58
CA CYS A 99 4.53 -6.59 6.29
C CYS A 99 4.40 -5.57 5.15
N PHE A 100 3.70 -4.45 5.37
CA PHE A 100 3.60 -3.39 4.39
C PHE A 100 4.93 -2.67 4.17
N THR A 101 5.64 -2.33 5.24
CA THR A 101 6.95 -1.66 5.16
C THR A 101 7.99 -2.55 4.47
N LEU A 102 7.92 -3.87 4.66
CA LEU A 102 8.76 -4.82 3.94
C LEU A 102 8.57 -4.74 2.42
N ILE A 103 7.36 -4.48 1.92
CA ILE A 103 7.15 -4.22 0.49
C ILE A 103 7.97 -3.01 0.04
N PHE A 104 7.99 -1.93 0.83
CA PHE A 104 8.76 -0.73 0.49
C PHE A 104 10.27 -0.99 0.54
N VAL A 105 10.76 -1.75 1.52
CA VAL A 105 12.17 -2.16 1.57
C VAL A 105 12.54 -3.01 0.35
N LEU A 106 11.70 -3.98 -0.02
CA LEU A 106 11.89 -4.81 -1.21
C LEU A 106 11.84 -3.97 -2.49
N TYR A 107 10.95 -2.97 -2.56
CA TYR A 107 10.89 -2.00 -3.65
C TYR A 107 12.22 -1.26 -3.82
N MET A 108 12.79 -0.73 -2.74
CA MET A 108 14.08 -0.02 -2.80
C MET A 108 15.22 -0.95 -3.20
N LYS A 109 15.22 -2.19 -2.68
CA LYS A 109 16.25 -3.20 -2.96
C LYS A 109 16.22 -3.67 -4.42
N PHE A 110 15.04 -3.92 -4.96
CA PHE A 110 14.83 -4.47 -6.30
C PHE A 110 14.40 -3.41 -7.32
N TYR A 111 14.71 -2.13 -7.05
CA TYR A 111 14.47 -1.05 -8.01
C TYR A 111 15.32 -1.25 -9.27
N PRO A 112 14.72 -1.28 -10.47
CA PRO A 112 15.41 -1.63 -11.72
C PRO A 112 16.55 -0.65 -12.04
N GLU A 113 17.76 -1.18 -12.22
CA GLU A 113 18.96 -0.36 -12.42
C GLU A 113 18.91 0.51 -13.68
N HIS A 114 18.36 -0.05 -14.77
CA HIS A 114 18.23 0.65 -16.04
C HIS A 114 17.30 1.88 -15.97
N ARG A 115 16.43 1.98 -14.95
CA ARG A 115 15.57 3.15 -14.72
C ARG A 115 16.14 4.15 -13.72
N LYS A 116 17.27 3.84 -13.06
CA LYS A 116 17.87 4.73 -12.05
C LYS A 116 18.50 5.96 -12.69
N TYR A 117 19.02 5.84 -13.91
CA TYR A 117 19.78 6.90 -14.57
C TYR A 117 19.23 7.17 -15.97
N VAL A 118 19.12 8.46 -16.31
CA VAL A 118 18.79 8.95 -17.65
C VAL A 118 20.02 9.68 -18.18
N GLN A 119 20.35 9.45 -19.46
CA GLN A 119 21.42 10.18 -20.14
C GLN A 119 20.88 11.53 -20.59
N LEU A 120 21.46 12.62 -20.07
CA LEU A 120 21.23 13.97 -20.60
C LEU A 120 22.32 14.28 -21.61
N ASP A 121 21.92 14.57 -22.84
CA ASP A 121 22.79 15.12 -23.88
C ASP A 121 22.83 16.64 -23.70
N LEU A 122 23.95 17.17 -23.21
CA LEU A 122 24.18 18.61 -23.12
C LEU A 122 24.88 19.08 -24.40
N GLU A 123 24.22 19.97 -25.15
CA GLU A 123 24.81 20.69 -26.28
C GLU A 123 25.54 21.93 -25.75
N ALA A 124 26.87 21.86 -25.68
CA ALA A 124 27.68 23.04 -25.39
C ALA A 124 27.95 23.80 -26.70
N SER A 125 27.37 25.00 -26.84
CA SER A 125 27.69 25.94 -27.92
C SER A 125 28.94 26.71 -27.55
N ASP A 126 30.06 26.46 -28.25
CA ASP A 126 31.26 27.29 -28.16
C ASP A 126 31.35 28.15 -29.43
N ASP A 127 31.35 29.48 -29.26
CA ASP A 127 31.10 30.49 -30.30
C ASP A 127 32.29 30.70 -31.28
N ALA A 128 33.15 29.71 -31.49
CA ALA A 128 34.32 29.87 -32.37
C ALA A 128 34.63 28.71 -33.32
N ARG A 129 34.25 27.46 -33.07
CA ARG A 129 34.50 26.35 -34.00
C ARG A 129 33.46 25.25 -33.83
N THR A 130 32.75 24.93 -34.91
CA THR A 130 31.65 23.96 -34.98
C THR A 130 32.14 22.54 -34.64
N SER A 131 32.20 22.19 -33.36
CA SER A 131 32.29 20.81 -32.88
C SER A 131 31.28 20.60 -31.76
N LEU A 132 30.13 20.02 -32.10
CA LEU A 132 29.12 19.59 -31.15
C LEU A 132 29.70 18.47 -30.28
N MET A 133 30.21 18.80 -29.09
CA MET A 133 30.56 17.79 -28.10
C MET A 133 29.29 17.34 -27.36
N ARG A 134 28.77 16.17 -27.73
CA ARG A 134 27.68 15.50 -27.02
C ARG A 134 28.23 14.88 -25.72
N ILE A 135 28.12 15.61 -24.61
CA ILE A 135 28.52 15.10 -23.29
C ILE A 135 27.34 14.32 -22.71
N LYS A 136 27.48 12.99 -22.61
CA LYS A 136 26.52 12.12 -21.91
C LYS A 136 26.81 12.09 -20.43
N THR A 137 26.00 12.78 -19.62
CA THR A 137 26.11 12.70 -18.14
C THR A 137 25.00 11.79 -17.57
N PRO A 138 25.33 10.78 -16.74
CA PRO A 138 24.32 9.96 -16.10
C PRO A 138 23.69 10.71 -14.92
N VAL A 139 22.44 11.17 -15.09
CA VAL A 139 21.69 11.86 -14.04
C VAL A 139 20.61 10.93 -13.49
N LYS A 140 20.34 11.00 -12.19
CA LYS A 140 19.28 10.17 -11.56
C LYS A 140 17.93 10.49 -12.18
N SER A 141 17.13 9.47 -12.49
CA SER A 141 15.77 9.65 -12.99
C SER A 141 14.88 10.35 -11.95
N SER A 142 13.86 11.06 -12.43
CA SER A 142 12.91 11.75 -11.55
C SER A 142 12.17 10.79 -10.62
N GLU A 143 11.80 9.60 -11.13
CA GLU A 143 11.16 8.55 -10.33
C GLU A 143 12.08 8.01 -9.25
N TRP A 144 13.35 7.74 -9.57
CA TRP A 144 14.31 7.28 -8.57
C TRP A 144 14.58 8.33 -7.49
N ARG A 145 14.70 9.61 -7.87
CA ARG A 145 14.81 10.72 -6.93
C ARG A 145 13.58 10.81 -6.01
N THR A 146 12.38 10.66 -6.57
CA THR A 146 11.12 10.65 -5.80
C THR A 146 11.06 9.46 -4.85
N SER A 147 11.55 8.29 -5.28
CA SER A 147 11.64 7.07 -4.46
C SER A 147 12.54 7.24 -3.25
N LEU A 148 13.73 7.83 -3.47
CA LEU A 148 14.67 8.15 -2.40
C LEU A 148 14.08 9.16 -1.40
N LEU A 149 13.42 10.21 -1.90
CA LEU A 149 12.74 11.18 -1.04
C LEU A 149 11.64 10.52 -0.20
N CYS A 150 10.81 9.68 -0.83
CA CYS A 150 9.77 8.91 -0.14
C CYS A 150 10.37 8.04 0.98
N ALA A 151 11.48 7.35 0.72
CA ALA A 151 12.13 6.50 1.72
C ALA A 151 12.64 7.31 2.92
N TRP A 152 13.29 8.46 2.68
CA TRP A 152 13.76 9.33 3.75
C TRP A 152 12.62 9.95 4.56
N VAL A 153 11.54 10.37 3.90
CA VAL A 153 10.36 10.91 4.58
C VAL A 153 9.69 9.84 5.44
N THR A 154 9.52 8.61 4.93
CA THR A 154 8.97 7.49 5.71
C THR A 154 9.84 7.21 6.95
N LEU A 155 11.16 7.15 6.79
CA LEU A 155 12.08 6.91 7.90
C LEU A 155 12.03 8.04 8.94
N GLY A 156 12.08 9.30 8.48
CA GLY A 156 11.99 10.47 9.34
C GLY A 156 10.67 10.52 10.12
N HIS A 157 9.55 10.26 9.46
CA HIS A 157 8.23 10.17 10.10
C HIS A 157 8.19 9.06 11.16
N PHE A 158 8.74 7.88 10.86
CA PHE A 158 8.79 6.76 11.80
C PHE A 158 9.60 7.11 13.06
N ILE A 159 10.79 7.68 12.90
CA ILE A 159 11.66 8.09 14.00
C ILE A 159 10.99 9.20 14.82
N PHE A 160 10.49 10.25 14.18
CA PHE A 160 9.81 11.35 14.85
C PHE A 160 8.62 10.86 15.68
N SER A 161 7.78 10.01 15.09
CA SER A 161 6.61 9.45 15.77
C SER A 161 7.00 8.56 16.95
N GLY A 162 8.02 7.72 16.77
CA GLY A 162 8.55 6.84 17.82
C GLY A 162 9.16 7.60 18.99
N VAL A 163 10.01 8.60 18.71
CA VAL A 163 10.63 9.46 19.73
C VAL A 163 9.58 10.23 20.51
N THR A 164 8.62 10.85 19.83
CA THR A 164 7.54 11.61 20.48
C THR A 164 6.67 10.69 21.35
N THR A 165 6.31 9.52 20.84
CA THR A 165 5.55 8.51 21.59
C THR A 165 6.32 8.08 22.84
N LEU A 166 7.59 7.70 22.70
CA LEU A 166 8.42 7.26 23.81
C LEU A 166 8.60 8.36 24.86
N TYR A 167 8.91 9.59 24.43
CA TYR A 167 9.01 10.74 25.33
C TYR A 167 7.73 10.91 26.15
N LEU A 168 6.56 10.95 25.50
CA LEU A 168 5.27 11.08 26.18
C LEU A 168 5.00 9.90 27.13
N MET A 169 5.31 8.66 26.74
CA MET A 169 5.12 7.48 27.59
C MET A 169 6.01 7.50 28.84
N LEU A 170 7.24 8.00 28.73
CA LEU A 170 8.22 8.05 29.82
C LEU A 170 7.94 9.22 30.78
N THR A 171 7.46 10.35 30.29
CA THR A 171 7.19 11.53 31.12
C THR A 171 5.76 11.58 31.67
N ALA A 172 4.83 10.82 31.09
CA ALA A 172 3.46 10.77 31.55
C ALA A 172 3.36 10.11 32.94
N VAL A 173 2.61 10.76 33.84
CA VAL A 173 2.29 10.18 35.15
C VAL A 173 1.58 8.84 34.94
N PRO A 174 2.03 7.75 35.58
CA PRO A 174 1.37 6.47 35.52
C PRO A 174 -0.10 6.57 35.95
N THR A 175 -1.02 6.22 35.06
CA THR A 175 -2.42 6.02 35.46
C THR A 175 -2.53 4.64 36.14
N PRO A 176 -3.10 4.56 37.36
CA PRO A 176 -3.09 3.34 38.16
C PRO A 176 -4.03 2.26 37.63
N ALA A 177 -4.98 2.57 36.75
CA ALA A 177 -5.94 1.61 36.22
C ALA A 177 -6.26 1.83 34.72
N PRO A 178 -6.62 0.76 33.96
CA PRO A 178 -7.01 0.84 32.55
C PRO A 178 -8.26 1.69 32.27
N GLU A 179 -9.13 1.85 33.28
CA GLU A 179 -10.37 2.62 33.17
C GLU A 179 -10.15 4.13 33.36
N VAL A 180 -8.98 4.53 33.87
CA VAL A 180 -8.63 5.95 34.04
C VAL A 180 -8.16 6.50 32.69
N PRO A 181 -8.76 7.61 32.21
CA PRO A 181 -8.32 8.25 30.97
C PRO A 181 -6.83 8.56 30.98
N LEU A 182 -6.17 8.32 29.84
CA LEU A 182 -4.78 8.70 29.64
C LEU A 182 -4.60 10.21 29.84
N PRO A 183 -3.42 10.67 30.28
CA PRO A 183 -3.12 12.10 30.39
C PRO A 183 -3.42 12.82 29.06
N ALA A 184 -3.97 14.03 29.14
CA ALA A 184 -4.42 14.77 27.95
C ALA A 184 -3.39 14.84 26.82
N PRO A 185 -2.08 15.12 27.06
CA PRO A 185 -1.08 15.13 25.98
C PRO A 185 -0.93 13.79 25.26
N VAL A 186 -1.02 12.69 26.01
CA VAL A 186 -0.95 11.32 25.47
C VAL A 186 -2.18 11.02 24.61
N GLN A 187 -3.36 11.38 25.10
CA GLN A 187 -4.61 11.17 24.36
C GLN A 187 -4.69 12.03 23.09
N SER A 188 -4.24 13.29 23.15
CA SER A 188 -4.16 14.16 21.97
C SER A 188 -3.17 13.62 20.94
N TRP A 189 -2.00 13.13 21.38
CA TRP A 189 -1.02 12.51 20.50
C TRP A 189 -1.55 11.24 19.83
N ALA A 190 -2.20 10.35 20.60
CA ALA A 190 -2.88 9.18 20.05
C ALA A 190 -3.91 9.59 18.99
N THR A 191 -4.76 10.57 19.30
CA THR A 191 -5.80 11.05 18.38
C THR A 191 -5.20 11.60 17.10
N PHE A 192 -4.14 12.40 17.20
CA PHE A 192 -3.41 12.93 16.06
C PHE A 192 -2.86 11.80 15.17
N LEU A 193 -2.22 10.78 15.75
CA LEU A 193 -1.70 9.64 15.01
C LEU A 193 -2.82 8.84 14.31
N GLY A 194 -3.93 8.57 15.00
CA GLY A 194 -5.05 7.81 14.45
C GLY A 194 -5.77 8.53 13.30
N VAL A 195 -6.02 9.83 13.45
CA VAL A 195 -6.62 10.66 12.39
C VAL A 195 -5.68 10.82 11.20
N THR A 196 -4.39 11.08 11.45
CA THR A 196 -3.36 11.16 10.40
C THR A 196 -3.28 9.85 9.62
N SER A 197 -3.28 8.71 10.31
CA SER A 197 -3.33 7.38 9.70
C SER A 197 -4.52 7.23 8.75
N ALA A 198 -5.73 7.61 9.19
CA ALA A 198 -6.95 7.51 8.40
C ALA A 198 -6.93 8.43 7.17
N ILE A 199 -6.47 9.66 7.30
CA ILE A 199 -6.35 10.61 6.18
C ILE A 199 -5.36 10.10 5.14
N LEU A 200 -4.18 9.63 5.57
CA LEU A 200 -3.15 9.11 4.68
C LEU A 200 -3.65 7.84 3.95
N ALA A 201 -4.35 6.95 4.65
CA ALA A 201 -4.99 5.79 4.03
C ALA A 201 -6.02 6.24 2.98
N ALA A 202 -6.84 7.25 3.28
CA ALA A 202 -7.82 7.75 2.31
C ALA A 202 -7.16 8.30 1.03
N ILE A 203 -6.12 9.12 1.19
CA ILE A 203 -5.36 9.66 0.06
C ILE A 203 -4.66 8.53 -0.72
N GLN A 204 -4.20 7.48 -0.04
CA GLN A 204 -3.57 6.33 -0.66
C GLN A 204 -4.52 5.57 -1.61
N TYR A 205 -5.77 5.31 -1.19
CA TYR A 205 -6.74 4.54 -1.97
C TYR A 205 -7.49 5.36 -3.03
N ALA A 206 -7.63 6.68 -2.84
CA ALA A 206 -8.45 7.53 -3.70
C ALA A 206 -8.06 7.50 -5.19
N PRO A 207 -6.76 7.57 -5.59
CA PRO A 207 -6.38 7.52 -7.00
C PRO A 207 -6.84 6.25 -7.70
N GLN A 208 -6.76 5.09 -7.02
CA GLN A 208 -7.20 3.81 -7.60
C GLN A 208 -8.72 3.77 -7.78
N LEU A 209 -9.46 4.31 -6.83
CA LEU A 209 -10.92 4.40 -6.90
C LEU A 209 -11.35 5.25 -8.11
N VAL A 210 -10.75 6.45 -8.25
CA VAL A 210 -11.02 7.36 -9.36
C VAL A 210 -10.61 6.74 -10.70
N HIS A 211 -9.43 6.10 -10.75
CA HIS A 211 -8.94 5.46 -11.97
C HIS A 211 -9.90 4.38 -12.45
N THR A 212 -10.29 3.46 -11.56
CA THR A 212 -11.16 2.33 -11.90
C THR A 212 -12.56 2.82 -12.32
N TYR A 213 -13.07 3.84 -11.63
CA TYR A 213 -14.36 4.46 -11.99
C TYR A 213 -14.34 5.10 -13.38
N LYS A 214 -13.25 5.81 -13.73
CA LYS A 214 -13.12 6.47 -15.03
C LYS A 214 -12.88 5.49 -16.18
N HIS A 215 -12.04 4.48 -15.97
CA HIS A 215 -11.66 3.52 -17.02
C HIS A 215 -12.75 2.49 -17.33
N LYS A 216 -13.62 2.17 -16.35
CA LYS A 216 -14.75 1.23 -16.50
C LYS A 216 -14.35 -0.19 -16.92
N VAL A 217 -13.10 -0.56 -16.69
CA VAL A 217 -12.54 -1.90 -16.87
C VAL A 217 -11.70 -2.25 -15.63
N VAL A 218 -11.62 -3.54 -15.30
CA VAL A 218 -10.89 -4.00 -14.10
C VAL A 218 -9.38 -3.87 -14.26
N GLY A 219 -8.85 -4.11 -15.46
CA GLY A 219 -7.41 -4.11 -15.74
C GLY A 219 -6.66 -5.19 -14.96
N ALA A 220 -5.46 -4.84 -14.48
CA ALA A 220 -4.58 -5.76 -13.75
C ALA A 220 -4.92 -5.91 -12.25
N LEU A 221 -6.08 -5.42 -11.80
CA LEU A 221 -6.48 -5.49 -10.38
C LEU A 221 -6.79 -6.91 -9.93
N SER A 222 -6.27 -7.31 -8.77
CA SER A 222 -6.51 -8.64 -8.19
C SER A 222 -7.80 -8.67 -7.37
N ILE A 223 -8.90 -9.07 -8.00
CA ILE A 223 -10.18 -9.33 -7.31
C ILE A 223 -10.03 -10.36 -6.18
N PRO A 224 -9.33 -11.51 -6.36
CA PRO A 224 -9.20 -12.51 -5.29
C PRO A 224 -8.54 -11.95 -4.02
N MET A 225 -7.51 -11.11 -4.18
CA MET A 225 -6.85 -10.45 -3.07
C MET A 225 -7.80 -9.54 -2.30
N MET A 226 -8.62 -8.75 -3.00
CA MET A 226 -9.62 -7.87 -2.39
C MET A 226 -10.72 -8.67 -1.68
N CYS A 227 -11.20 -9.78 -2.27
CA CYS A 227 -12.18 -10.66 -1.63
C CYS A 227 -11.69 -11.28 -0.32
N MET A 228 -10.40 -11.60 -0.21
CA MET A 228 -9.83 -12.11 1.05
C MET A 228 -9.65 -11.00 2.09
N GLN A 229 -9.26 -9.80 1.67
CA GLN A 229 -8.95 -8.70 2.57
C GLN A 229 -10.18 -7.99 3.13
N SER A 230 -11.28 -7.86 2.36
CA SER A 230 -12.48 -7.16 2.84
C SER A 230 -13.09 -7.79 4.11
N PRO A 231 -13.28 -9.12 4.22
CA PRO A 231 -13.70 -9.75 5.48
C PRO A 231 -12.65 -9.60 6.59
N GLY A 232 -11.36 -9.68 6.23
CA GLY A 232 -10.26 -9.47 7.17
C GLY A 232 -10.28 -8.08 7.81
N ALA A 233 -10.63 -7.03 7.05
CA ALA A 233 -10.78 -5.68 7.56
C ALA A 233 -11.91 -5.55 8.58
N VAL A 234 -13.04 -6.24 8.37
CA VAL A 234 -14.14 -6.28 9.36
C VAL A 234 -13.69 -6.94 10.65
N LEU A 235 -13.01 -8.08 10.55
CA LEU A 235 -12.45 -8.78 11.72
C LEU A 235 -11.39 -7.93 12.44
N MET A 236 -10.56 -7.20 11.70
CA MET A 236 -9.58 -6.27 12.26
C MET A 236 -10.27 -5.17 13.10
N ILE A 237 -11.32 -4.54 12.56
CA ILE A 237 -12.06 -3.47 13.22
C ILE A 237 -12.72 -4.01 14.49
N LEU A 238 -13.44 -5.13 14.41
CA LEU A 238 -14.11 -5.76 15.56
C LEU A 238 -13.09 -6.19 16.63
N GLY A 239 -12.02 -6.85 16.21
CA GLY A 239 -10.96 -7.33 17.11
C GLY A 239 -10.19 -6.21 17.79
N ILE A 240 -10.18 -4.98 17.25
CA ILE A 240 -9.63 -3.81 17.92
C ILE A 240 -10.68 -3.14 18.79
N ALA A 241 -11.89 -2.91 18.28
CA ALA A 241 -12.94 -2.18 18.98
C ALA A 241 -13.39 -2.86 20.28
N LEU A 242 -13.30 -4.19 20.35
CA LEU A 242 -13.60 -4.97 21.56
C LEU A 242 -12.46 -4.97 22.58
N ARG A 243 -11.26 -4.47 22.23
CA ARG A 243 -10.10 -4.52 23.13
C ARG A 243 -10.13 -3.42 24.19
N PRO A 244 -9.80 -3.75 25.45
CA PRO A 244 -9.70 -2.76 26.51
C PRO A 244 -8.57 -1.74 26.21
N GLY A 245 -8.77 -0.50 26.64
CA GLY A 245 -7.81 0.59 26.45
C GLY A 245 -7.74 1.15 25.02
N THR A 246 -8.55 0.66 24.09
CA THR A 246 -8.67 1.22 22.74
C THR A 246 -9.82 2.22 22.66
N ASN A 247 -9.82 3.06 21.61
CA ASN A 247 -10.92 3.97 21.33
C ASN A 247 -11.17 4.05 19.82
N TRP A 248 -12.08 4.94 19.40
CA TRP A 248 -12.43 5.09 17.99
C TRP A 248 -11.23 5.38 17.08
N THR A 249 -10.22 6.11 17.57
CA THR A 249 -9.03 6.44 16.79
C THR A 249 -8.17 5.21 16.46
N SER A 250 -8.29 4.13 17.25
CA SER A 250 -7.55 2.88 17.05
C SER A 250 -8.07 2.04 15.90
N TRP A 251 -9.38 2.01 15.70
CA TRP A 251 -10.00 1.19 14.65
C TRP A 251 -10.43 1.99 13.42
N PHE A 252 -10.61 3.30 13.55
CA PHE A 252 -11.15 4.16 12.49
C PHE A 252 -10.29 4.16 11.22
N THR A 253 -8.96 4.07 11.33
CA THR A 253 -8.09 3.97 10.14
C THR A 253 -8.37 2.72 9.32
N PHE A 254 -8.64 1.59 9.97
CA PHE A 254 -8.98 0.33 9.33
C PHE A 254 -10.40 0.35 8.75
N LEU A 255 -11.33 1.07 9.39
CA LEU A 255 -12.65 1.33 8.82
C LEU A 255 -12.53 2.11 7.50
N VAL A 256 -11.79 3.22 7.49
CA VAL A 256 -11.62 4.03 6.28
C VAL A 256 -10.99 3.21 5.15
N ALA A 257 -9.89 2.52 5.43
CA ALA A 257 -9.24 1.65 4.46
C ALA A 257 -10.17 0.53 3.96
N GLY A 258 -10.87 -0.14 4.88
CA GLY A 258 -11.79 -1.23 4.57
C GLY A 258 -12.98 -0.79 3.71
N VAL A 259 -13.57 0.38 3.98
CA VAL A 259 -14.66 0.95 3.18
C VAL A 259 -14.20 1.28 1.76
N MET A 260 -13.03 1.91 1.63
CA MET A 260 -12.50 2.25 0.30
C MET A 260 -12.17 1.00 -0.51
N GLN A 261 -11.59 0.00 0.14
CA GLN A 261 -11.31 -1.29 -0.49
C GLN A 261 -12.58 -2.05 -0.86
N ALA A 262 -13.59 -2.08 0.01
CA ALA A 262 -14.90 -2.68 -0.29
C ALA A 262 -15.58 -1.97 -1.46
N THR A 263 -15.49 -0.64 -1.51
CA THR A 263 -16.01 0.16 -2.63
C THR A 263 -15.31 -0.23 -3.92
N LEU A 264 -13.98 -0.33 -3.92
CA LEU A 264 -13.20 -0.77 -5.10
C LEU A 264 -13.58 -2.18 -5.54
N LEU A 265 -13.80 -3.11 -4.60
CA LEU A 265 -14.21 -4.48 -4.88
C LEU A 265 -15.59 -4.54 -5.56
N VAL A 266 -16.60 -3.85 -5.00
CA VAL A 266 -17.95 -3.77 -5.57
C VAL A 266 -17.90 -3.23 -6.99
N MET A 267 -17.14 -2.17 -7.17
CA MET A 267 -16.81 -1.55 -8.44
C MET A 267 -16.23 -2.57 -9.44
N CYS A 268 -15.14 -3.28 -9.09
CA CYS A 268 -14.51 -4.29 -9.95
C CYS A 268 -15.47 -5.42 -10.32
N ILE A 269 -16.29 -5.89 -9.38
CA ILE A 269 -17.31 -6.92 -9.63
C ILE A 269 -18.33 -6.40 -10.65
N ALA A 270 -18.83 -5.17 -10.48
CA ALA A 270 -19.79 -4.56 -11.40
C ALA A 270 -19.21 -4.42 -12.83
N TRP A 271 -17.95 -3.99 -12.97
CA TRP A 271 -17.30 -3.93 -14.28
C TRP A 271 -17.06 -5.30 -14.89
N LYS A 272 -16.67 -6.30 -14.10
CA LYS A 272 -16.49 -7.66 -14.60
C LYS A 272 -17.79 -8.23 -15.16
N PHE A 273 -18.93 -7.98 -14.51
CA PHE A 273 -20.24 -8.35 -15.05
C PHE A 273 -20.57 -7.63 -16.36
N ARG A 274 -20.30 -6.32 -16.44
CA ARG A 274 -20.48 -5.54 -17.66
C ARG A 274 -19.59 -6.03 -18.81
N GLN A 275 -18.32 -6.29 -18.54
CA GLN A 275 -17.34 -6.77 -19.52
C GLN A 275 -17.75 -8.12 -20.10
N ARG A 276 -18.21 -9.06 -19.23
CA ARG A 276 -18.78 -10.33 -19.67
C ARG A 276 -20.00 -10.16 -20.58
N ARG A 277 -20.89 -9.20 -20.27
CA ARG A 277 -22.05 -8.90 -21.13
C ARG A 277 -21.67 -8.31 -22.49
N LEU A 278 -20.59 -7.55 -22.55
CA LEU A 278 -20.09 -6.92 -23.77
C LEU A 278 -19.11 -7.80 -24.56
N GLY A 279 -18.75 -8.97 -24.04
CA GLY A 279 -17.76 -9.85 -24.68
C GLY A 279 -16.37 -9.22 -24.75
N ILE A 280 -15.98 -8.40 -23.77
CA ILE A 280 -14.66 -7.77 -23.70
C ILE A 280 -13.83 -8.31 -22.52
N ASP A 281 -12.52 -8.34 -22.68
CA ASP A 281 -11.56 -8.77 -21.67
C ASP A 281 -11.36 -7.72 -20.56
N ASP A 282 -10.45 -8.00 -19.61
CA ASP A 282 -10.17 -7.12 -18.47
C ASP A 282 -9.53 -5.77 -18.87
N PHE A 283 -9.01 -5.66 -20.09
CA PHE A 283 -8.41 -4.46 -20.64
C PHE A 283 -9.35 -3.72 -21.61
N GLY A 284 -10.50 -4.31 -21.94
CA GLY A 284 -11.51 -3.73 -22.81
C GLY A 284 -11.42 -4.18 -24.28
N ASN A 285 -10.61 -5.19 -24.60
CA ASN A 285 -10.50 -5.74 -25.95
C ASN A 285 -11.60 -6.79 -26.19
N PRO A 286 -12.16 -6.91 -27.41
CA PRO A 286 -13.09 -7.98 -27.74
C PRO A 286 -12.47 -9.37 -27.51
N VAL A 287 -13.20 -10.24 -26.82
CA VAL A 287 -12.84 -11.65 -26.65
C VAL A 287 -13.17 -12.36 -27.97
N VAL A 288 -12.16 -12.57 -28.81
CA VAL A 288 -12.32 -13.36 -30.03
C VAL A 288 -12.58 -14.81 -29.63
N SER A 289 -13.80 -15.28 -29.84
CA SER A 289 -14.12 -16.70 -29.74
C SER A 289 -13.32 -17.46 -30.82
N PRO A 290 -12.58 -18.54 -30.48
CA PRO A 290 -11.85 -19.34 -31.47
C PRO A 290 -12.72 -19.99 -32.56
N SER A 291 -14.05 -19.84 -32.50
CA SER A 291 -15.00 -20.46 -33.43
C SER A 291 -15.27 -19.63 -34.70
N MET A 292 -14.49 -18.57 -34.98
CA MET A 292 -14.58 -17.80 -36.22
C MET A 292 -13.26 -17.76 -37.01
N ALA A 293 -12.29 -18.61 -36.66
CA ALA A 293 -11.24 -18.96 -37.60
C ALA A 293 -11.81 -20.03 -38.56
N GLU A 294 -12.56 -19.59 -39.57
CA GLU A 294 -12.74 -20.44 -40.75
C GLU A 294 -11.35 -20.78 -41.32
N PRO A 295 -11.09 -22.04 -41.70
CA PRO A 295 -9.89 -22.38 -42.44
C PRO A 295 -10.03 -21.77 -43.84
N ALA A 296 -9.34 -20.65 -44.07
CA ALA A 296 -9.12 -20.19 -45.43
C ALA A 296 -8.34 -21.27 -46.18
N ASP A 297 -8.98 -21.68 -47.27
CA ASP A 297 -8.67 -22.76 -48.17
C ASP A 297 -7.19 -22.83 -48.60
N SER A 298 -6.73 -24.07 -48.65
CA SER A 298 -5.56 -24.57 -49.35
C SER A 298 -5.53 -24.15 -50.83
N GLY A 299 -4.41 -23.57 -51.28
CA GLY A 299 -4.12 -23.45 -52.72
C GLY A 299 -3.10 -22.37 -53.03
N GLY A 300 -1.91 -22.77 -53.48
CA GLY A 300 -0.73 -21.91 -53.58
C GLY A 300 -0.75 -20.84 -54.68
N ILE A 301 0.23 -19.94 -54.59
CA ILE A 301 1.34 -19.77 -55.56
C ILE A 301 2.23 -18.66 -54.98
N VAL A 302 3.52 -18.98 -54.84
CA VAL A 302 4.59 -18.02 -54.52
C VAL A 302 4.86 -17.20 -55.77
N VAL A 303 4.68 -15.88 -55.71
CA VAL A 303 5.31 -14.95 -56.66
C VAL A 303 6.06 -13.89 -55.84
N GLU A 304 7.37 -14.04 -55.77
CA GLU A 304 8.28 -12.93 -55.45
C GLU A 304 8.20 -11.90 -56.59
N VAL A 305 7.90 -10.65 -56.25
CA VAL A 305 8.30 -9.50 -57.07
C VAL A 305 9.00 -8.51 -56.17
N SER A 306 10.29 -8.35 -56.45
CA SER A 306 11.20 -7.41 -55.82
C SER A 306 11.11 -6.02 -56.48
N SER A 307 11.22 -5.00 -55.62
CA SER A 307 11.88 -3.70 -55.77
C SER A 307 11.37 -2.63 -56.77
N ASP A 308 11.18 -1.44 -56.16
CA ASP A 308 11.43 -0.07 -56.64
C ASP A 308 10.28 0.77 -57.23
N ALA A 309 9.81 1.73 -56.41
CA ALA A 309 9.56 3.14 -56.81
C ALA A 309 9.19 4.04 -55.60
N VAL A 310 10.21 4.68 -55.02
CA VAL A 310 10.38 6.14 -54.79
C VAL A 310 9.14 7.07 -54.73
N VAL A 311 8.94 7.67 -53.53
CA VAL A 311 8.64 9.10 -53.19
C VAL A 311 7.27 9.71 -53.56
N GLU A 312 6.50 10.22 -52.58
CA GLU A 312 6.48 11.66 -52.18
C GLU A 312 5.52 11.94 -50.98
N ASP A 313 5.83 13.03 -50.28
CA ASP A 313 5.31 13.55 -48.99
C ASP A 313 4.12 14.52 -49.20
N GLU A 314 3.09 14.48 -48.34
CA GLU A 314 2.19 15.64 -48.13
C GLU A 314 1.57 15.71 -46.71
N ARG A 315 2.27 16.42 -45.82
CA ARG A 315 1.82 17.56 -44.97
C ARG A 315 0.40 17.55 -44.29
N THR A 316 0.45 17.55 -42.94
CA THR A 316 -0.41 18.18 -41.86
C THR A 316 -1.38 19.34 -42.21
N PRO A 317 -2.16 19.94 -41.26
CA PRO A 317 -2.84 19.51 -40.00
C PRO A 317 -4.28 20.11 -39.87
N LEU A 318 -5.08 19.85 -38.81
CA LEU A 318 -6.07 20.84 -38.34
C LEU A 318 -6.39 20.76 -36.82
N VAL A 319 -6.07 21.87 -36.14
CA VAL A 319 -6.61 22.33 -34.85
C VAL A 319 -7.64 23.44 -35.14
N ARG A 320 -8.79 23.42 -34.46
CA ARG A 320 -9.64 24.59 -34.09
C ARG A 320 -10.73 24.06 -33.15
N LYS A 321 -11.11 24.69 -32.05
CA LYS A 321 -10.95 26.06 -31.55
C LYS A 321 -11.22 26.03 -30.05
#